data_AF-A0A9X5PC28-F1
#
_entry.id   AF-A0A9X5PC28-F1
#
_cell.length_a   1.000
_cell.length_b   1.000
_cell.length_c   1.000
_cell.angle_alpha   90.00
_cell.angle_beta   90.00
_cell.angle_gamma   90.00
#
_symmetry.space_group_name_H-M   'P 1'
#
loop_
_entity.id
_entity.type
_entity.pdbx_description
1 polymer ?
#
loop_
_entity_poly.entity_id
_entity_poly.type
_entity_poly.pdbx_seq_one_letter_code
_entity_poly.pdbx_strand_id
1 'polypeptide(L)'
;MMNEQDQVEIFESLLQQTVDRLFDKYDGNFDRLDKQEQELVYIWRAEADIYNGGMLQFLCNWGFSAAETTCDILEKMKANRSAALIRQALETVTSEVQRVQKEGKVLKETWDIPKYLSLESENLLEDLDEQYWEDPDNLCQKGWQHYLS
;
A
#
# COMPACT_ATOMS: atom_id res chain seq x y z
N MET A 1 -23.80 -19.26 9.77
CA MET A 1 -22.66 -18.93 8.90
C MET A 1 -22.57 -17.42 8.89
N MET A 2 -21.39 -16.89 9.18
CA MET A 2 -21.10 -15.46 9.05
C MET A 2 -21.17 -15.07 7.57
N ASN A 3 -21.84 -13.98 7.24
CA ASN A 3 -21.95 -13.55 5.84
C ASN A 3 -20.66 -12.83 5.40
N GLU A 4 -20.52 -12.54 4.11
CA GLU A 4 -19.32 -11.89 3.56
C GLU A 4 -19.10 -10.47 4.06
N GLN A 5 -20.18 -9.70 4.22
CA GLN A 5 -20.12 -8.34 4.77
C GLN A 5 -19.57 -8.34 6.21
N ASP A 6 -20.02 -9.28 7.04
CA ASP A 6 -19.51 -9.45 8.41
C ASP A 6 -18.00 -9.77 8.40
N GLN A 7 -17.53 -10.56 7.43
CA GLN A 7 -16.10 -10.92 7.29
C GLN A 7 -15.25 -9.68 6.97
N VAL A 8 -15.72 -8.85 6.04
CA VAL A 8 -15.07 -7.59 5.64
C VAL A 8 -14.95 -6.66 6.84
N GLU A 9 -16.07 -6.37 7.53
CA GLU A 9 -16.09 -5.45 8.68
C GLU A 9 -15.18 -5.91 9.83
N ILE A 10 -15.10 -7.23 10.06
CA ILE A 10 -14.19 -7.81 11.07
C ILE A 10 -12.73 -7.58 10.68
N PHE A 11 -12.38 -7.77 9.40
CA PHE A 11 -11.00 -7.58 8.97
C PHE A 11 -10.60 -6.10 8.96
N GLU A 12 -11.46 -5.20 8.50
CA GLU A 12 -11.24 -3.76 8.61
C GLU A 12 -11.03 -3.32 10.06
N SER A 13 -11.85 -3.84 10.97
CA SER A 13 -11.70 -3.59 12.41
C SER A 13 -10.36 -4.12 12.94
N LEU A 14 -9.88 -5.27 12.47
CA LEU A 14 -8.58 -5.81 12.85
C LEU A 14 -7.42 -4.92 12.36
N LEU A 15 -7.48 -4.43 11.13
CA LEU A 15 -6.50 -3.49 10.60
C LEU A 15 -6.43 -2.24 11.49
N GLN A 16 -7.58 -1.61 11.74
CA GLN A 16 -7.66 -0.40 12.56
C GLN A 16 -7.14 -0.63 13.99
N GLN A 17 -7.60 -1.70 14.67
CA GLN A 17 -7.15 -2.01 16.02
C GLN A 17 -5.65 -2.29 16.11
N THR A 18 -5.06 -2.85 15.04
CA THR A 18 -3.61 -3.10 15.01
C THR A 18 -2.83 -1.79 14.91
N VAL A 19 -3.30 -0.83 14.11
CA VAL A 19 -2.70 0.50 14.02
C VAL A 19 -2.91 1.31 15.29
N ASP A 20 -4.11 1.29 15.88
CA ASP A 20 -4.38 1.94 17.17
C ASP A 20 -3.41 1.45 18.24
N ARG A 21 -3.23 0.13 18.33
CA ARG A 21 -2.29 -0.49 19.26
C ARG A 21 -0.82 -0.13 18.99
N LEU A 22 -0.41 0.00 17.73
CA LEU A 22 0.93 0.46 17.37
C LEU A 22 1.21 1.83 18.02
N PHE A 23 0.25 2.75 17.97
CA PHE A 23 0.41 4.07 18.57
C PHE A 23 0.20 4.06 20.10
N ASP A 24 -0.91 3.50 20.58
CA ASP A 24 -1.29 3.56 22.00
C ASP A 24 -0.33 2.79 22.92
N LYS A 25 0.19 1.64 22.45
CA LYS A 25 1.03 0.75 23.28
C LYS A 25 2.52 0.85 22.97
N TYR A 26 2.85 1.12 21.72
CA TYR A 26 4.24 1.10 21.25
C TYR A 26 4.74 2.47 20.80
N ASP A 27 3.95 3.54 20.95
CA ASP A 27 4.33 4.93 20.62
C ASP A 27 4.81 5.05 19.16
N GLY A 28 4.15 4.32 18.26
CA GLY A 28 4.50 4.27 16.84
C GLY A 28 5.72 3.40 16.51
N ASN A 29 6.34 2.73 17.50
CA ASN A 29 7.48 1.87 17.27
C ASN A 29 7.07 0.55 16.61
N PHE A 30 7.12 0.54 15.27
CA PHE A 30 6.74 -0.56 14.40
C PHE A 30 7.49 -1.88 14.70
N ASP A 31 8.75 -1.80 15.14
CA ASP A 31 9.58 -2.98 15.42
C ASP A 31 9.16 -3.73 16.68
N ARG A 32 8.23 -3.16 17.47
CA ARG A 32 7.67 -3.82 18.67
C ARG A 32 6.42 -4.64 18.39
N LEU A 33 5.86 -4.52 17.19
CA LEU A 33 4.80 -5.40 16.71
C LEU A 33 5.36 -6.78 16.39
N ASP A 34 4.54 -7.82 16.55
CA ASP A 34 4.90 -9.12 15.99
C ASP A 34 4.79 -9.12 14.45
N LYS A 35 5.25 -10.20 13.81
CA LYS A 35 5.29 -10.28 12.34
C LYS A 35 3.91 -10.15 11.70
N GLN A 36 2.88 -10.77 12.29
CA GLN A 36 1.53 -10.72 11.72
C GLN A 36 0.95 -9.30 11.86
N GLU A 37 1.17 -8.66 13.00
CA GLU A 37 0.79 -7.26 13.22
C GLU A 37 1.50 -6.31 12.26
N GLN A 38 2.79 -6.54 11.98
CA GLN A 38 3.53 -5.76 10.98
C GLN A 38 2.92 -5.91 9.58
N GLU A 39 2.56 -7.14 9.18
CA GLU A 39 1.89 -7.39 7.89
C GLU A 39 0.56 -6.62 7.80
N LEU A 40 -0.26 -6.65 8.87
CA LEU A 40 -1.53 -5.92 8.93
C LEU A 40 -1.35 -4.40 8.81
N VAL A 41 -0.30 -3.84 9.43
CA VAL A 41 0.01 -2.41 9.31
C VAL A 41 0.46 -2.04 7.90
N TYR A 42 1.22 -2.89 7.21
CA TYR A 42 1.56 -2.64 5.79
C TYR A 42 0.29 -2.57 4.92
N ILE A 43 -0.64 -3.50 5.11
CA ILE A 43 -1.93 -3.51 4.40
C ILE A 43 -2.71 -2.24 4.71
N TRP A 44 -2.86 -1.88 5.99
CA TRP A 44 -3.59 -0.66 6.38
C TRP A 44 -2.97 0.60 5.79
N ARG A 45 -1.64 0.72 5.77
CA ARG A 45 -0.94 1.88 5.18
C ARG A 45 -1.23 2.02 3.69
N ALA A 46 -1.24 0.90 2.97
CA ALA A 46 -1.56 0.89 1.56
C ALA A 46 -3.01 1.32 1.32
N GLU A 47 -3.96 0.68 1.99
CA GLU A 47 -5.39 1.03 1.90
C GLU A 47 -5.63 2.51 2.23
N ALA A 48 -5.12 2.96 3.37
CA ALA A 48 -5.34 4.32 3.85
C ALA A 48 -4.77 5.39 2.91
N ASP A 49 -3.58 5.17 2.34
CA ASP A 49 -2.97 6.16 1.45
C ASP A 49 -3.46 6.05 0.01
N ILE A 50 -3.68 4.84 -0.53
CA ILE A 50 -4.14 4.66 -1.90
C ILE A 50 -5.57 5.19 -2.08
N TYR A 51 -6.47 4.94 -1.12
CA TYR A 51 -7.82 5.50 -1.17
C TYR A 51 -7.88 7.01 -0.86
N ASN A 52 -6.83 7.60 -0.29
CA ASN A 52 -6.82 9.03 0.08
C ASN A 52 -6.07 9.91 -0.94
N GLY A 53 -4.97 9.43 -1.51
CA GLY A 53 -4.15 10.19 -2.46
C GLY A 53 -3.40 9.31 -3.45
N GLY A 54 -3.88 8.09 -3.69
CA GLY A 54 -3.35 7.19 -4.69
C GLY A 54 -2.05 6.48 -4.32
N MET A 55 -1.59 5.64 -5.22
CA MET A 55 -0.33 4.90 -5.15
C MET A 55 0.87 5.81 -4.89
N LEU A 56 0.84 7.01 -5.47
CA LEU A 56 1.91 7.98 -5.29
C LEU A 56 2.02 8.46 -3.84
N GLN A 57 0.90 8.71 -3.15
CA GLN A 57 0.91 9.06 -1.74
C GLN A 57 1.49 7.93 -0.89
N PHE A 58 1.05 6.69 -1.13
CA PHE A 58 1.57 5.52 -0.42
C PHE A 58 3.09 5.36 -0.59
N LEU A 59 3.57 5.45 -1.83
CA LEU A 59 5.00 5.39 -2.15
C LEU A 59 5.79 6.54 -1.51
N CYS A 60 5.24 7.75 -1.50
CA CYS A 60 5.93 8.91 -0.93
C CYS A 60 5.99 8.86 0.59
N ASN A 61 4.94 8.37 1.25
CA ASN A 61 4.87 8.31 2.71
C ASN A 61 5.70 7.18 3.31
N TRP A 62 5.69 6.00 2.69
CA TRP A 62 6.28 4.79 3.29
C TRP A 62 7.53 4.27 2.55
N GLY A 63 7.78 4.79 1.35
CA GLY A 63 8.96 4.43 0.56
C GLY A 63 8.81 3.10 -0.19
N PHE A 64 9.79 2.85 -1.05
CA PHE A 64 9.69 1.81 -2.09
C PHE A 64 9.78 0.40 -1.49
N SER A 65 10.65 0.20 -0.49
CA SER A 65 10.77 -1.08 0.21
C SER A 65 9.49 -1.46 0.97
N ALA A 66 8.74 -0.47 1.49
CA ALA A 66 7.45 -0.73 2.10
C ALA A 66 6.42 -1.18 1.06
N ALA A 67 6.43 -0.59 -0.13
CA ALA A 67 5.57 -1.03 -1.22
C ALA A 67 5.92 -2.44 -1.72
N GLU A 68 7.21 -2.76 -1.88
CA GLU A 68 7.66 -4.13 -2.22
C GLU A 68 7.18 -5.15 -1.17
N THR A 69 7.40 -4.85 0.11
CA THR A 69 6.95 -5.71 1.22
C THR A 69 5.43 -5.88 1.21
N THR A 70 4.69 -4.82 0.92
CA THR A 70 3.22 -4.86 0.83
C THR A 70 2.79 -5.77 -0.33
N CYS A 71 3.41 -5.66 -1.51
CA CYS A 71 3.12 -6.56 -2.63
C CYS A 71 3.33 -8.03 -2.26
N ASP A 72 4.43 -8.37 -1.57
CA ASP A 72 4.70 -9.74 -1.14
C ASP A 72 3.63 -10.27 -0.16
N ILE A 73 3.14 -9.42 0.75
CA ILE A 73 2.05 -9.75 1.68
C ILE A 73 0.75 -9.98 0.92
N LEU A 74 0.42 -9.10 -0.03
CA LEU A 74 -0.79 -9.22 -0.85
C LEU A 74 -0.78 -10.50 -1.69
N GLU A 75 0.35 -10.86 -2.29
CA GLU A 75 0.51 -12.12 -3.02
C GLU A 75 0.35 -13.34 -2.11
N LYS A 76 0.91 -13.30 -0.90
CA LYS A 76 0.71 -14.33 0.13
C LYS A 76 -0.78 -14.50 0.49
N MET A 77 -1.54 -13.41 0.49
CA MET A 77 -3.00 -13.38 0.67
C MET A 77 -3.80 -13.74 -0.59
N LYS A 78 -3.13 -13.97 -1.72
CA LYS A 78 -3.71 -14.20 -3.05
C LYS A 78 -4.47 -12.99 -3.61
N ALA A 79 -4.16 -11.78 -3.15
CA ALA A 79 -4.60 -10.50 -3.71
C ALA A 79 -3.61 -10.04 -4.80
N ASN A 80 -3.49 -10.87 -5.85
CA ASN A 80 -2.45 -10.72 -6.86
C ASN A 80 -2.69 -9.54 -7.80
N ARG A 81 -3.94 -9.10 -8.01
CA ARG A 81 -4.25 -7.94 -8.86
C ARG A 81 -3.88 -6.67 -8.14
N SER A 82 -4.28 -6.51 -6.88
CA SER A 82 -3.89 -5.37 -6.05
C SER A 82 -2.37 -5.27 -5.92
N ALA A 83 -1.67 -6.40 -5.72
CA ALA A 83 -0.20 -6.43 -5.71
C ALA A 83 0.42 -6.00 -7.06
N ALA A 84 -0.15 -6.46 -8.19
CA ALA A 84 0.35 -6.10 -9.51
C ALA A 84 0.19 -4.61 -9.81
N LEU A 85 -0.93 -3.99 -9.41
CA LEU A 85 -1.17 -2.55 -9.58
C LEU A 85 -0.14 -1.73 -8.78
N ILE A 86 0.07 -2.05 -7.50
CA ILE A 86 1.08 -1.38 -6.66
C ILE A 86 2.48 -1.55 -7.25
N ARG A 87 2.82 -2.76 -7.73
CA ARG A 87 4.12 -3.04 -8.35
C ARG A 87 4.33 -2.23 -9.64
N GLN A 88 3.31 -2.09 -10.47
CA GLN A 88 3.38 -1.27 -11.68
C GLN A 88 3.56 0.22 -11.36
N ALA A 89 2.88 0.73 -10.32
CA ALA A 89 3.10 2.08 -9.84
C ALA A 89 4.54 2.26 -9.33
N LEU A 90 5.05 1.31 -8.54
CA LEU A 90 6.42 1.31 -8.04
C LEU A 90 7.45 1.32 -9.18
N GLU A 91 7.28 0.49 -10.21
CA GLU A 91 8.17 0.43 -11.37
C GLU A 91 8.16 1.75 -12.17
N THR A 92 6.97 2.34 -12.34
CA THR A 92 6.78 3.62 -13.02
C THR A 92 7.52 4.74 -12.29
N VAL A 93 7.27 4.88 -10.99
CA VAL A 93 7.90 5.91 -10.14
C VAL A 93 9.41 5.68 -10.05
N THR A 94 9.87 4.44 -9.96
CA THR A 94 11.31 4.10 -9.96
C THR A 94 11.98 4.52 -11.26
N SER A 95 11.33 4.30 -12.41
CA SER A 95 11.86 4.70 -13.71
C SER A 95 12.00 6.22 -13.82
N GLU A 96 11.03 6.98 -13.31
CA GLU A 96 11.07 8.44 -13.26
C GLU A 96 12.18 8.95 -12.33
N VAL A 97 12.34 8.37 -11.15
CA VAL A 97 13.46 8.67 -10.25
C VAL A 97 14.81 8.46 -10.94
N GLN A 98 14.99 7.33 -11.62
CA GLN A 98 16.23 7.03 -12.34
C GLN A 98 16.47 8.01 -13.49
N ARG A 99 15.43 8.40 -14.23
CA ARG A 99 15.51 9.41 -15.30
C ARG A 99 15.97 10.76 -14.74
N VAL A 100 15.34 11.23 -13.66
CA VAL A 100 15.64 12.50 -12.99
C VAL A 100 17.08 12.53 -12.45
N GLN A 101 17.55 11.44 -11.85
CA GLN A 101 18.93 11.31 -11.39
C GLN A 101 19.94 11.35 -12.55
N LYS A 102 19.65 10.71 -13.69
CA LYS A 102 20.49 10.77 -14.90
C LYS A 102 20.55 12.18 -15.50
N GLU A 103 19.51 12.98 -15.33
CA GLU A 103 19.47 14.40 -15.70
C GLU A 103 20.24 15.31 -14.71
N GLY A 104 20.86 14.74 -13.67
CA GLY A 104 21.67 15.48 -12.69
C GLY A 104 20.84 16.22 -11.63
N LYS A 105 19.55 15.93 -11.52
CA LYS A 105 18.67 16.50 -10.50
C LYS A 105 18.79 15.70 -9.21
N VAL A 106 18.72 16.40 -8.08
CA VAL A 106 18.83 15.80 -6.73
C VAL A 106 17.46 15.78 -6.09
N LEU A 107 16.92 14.58 -5.89
CA LEU A 107 15.75 14.34 -5.03
C LEU A 107 16.24 14.32 -3.58
N LYS A 108 15.74 15.20 -2.73
CA LYS A 108 16.12 15.23 -1.30
C LYS A 108 15.20 14.36 -0.46
N GLU A 109 13.94 14.30 -0.86
CA GLU A 109 12.88 13.56 -0.19
C GLU A 109 12.01 12.84 -1.23
N THR A 110 11.28 11.81 -0.80
CA THR A 110 10.34 11.08 -1.67
C THR A 110 9.26 12.01 -2.23
N TRP A 111 8.81 13.00 -1.46
CA TRP A 111 7.85 14.03 -1.89
C TRP A 111 8.39 15.04 -2.92
N ASP A 112 9.66 14.94 -3.33
CA ASP A 112 10.14 15.65 -4.52
C ASP A 112 9.71 14.95 -5.82
N ILE A 113 9.41 13.65 -5.79
CA ILE A 113 9.10 12.85 -6.99
C ILE A 113 7.93 13.42 -7.80
N PRO A 114 6.79 13.81 -7.22
CA PRO A 114 5.66 14.33 -7.99
C PRO A 114 6.01 15.51 -8.89
N LYS A 115 7.00 16.34 -8.51
CA LYS A 115 7.45 17.51 -9.30
C LYS A 115 8.13 17.14 -10.61
N TYR A 116 8.51 15.88 -10.77
CA TYR A 116 9.33 15.41 -11.88
C TYR A 116 8.67 14.33 -12.71
N LEU A 117 7.45 13.92 -12.37
CA LEU A 117 6.71 12.95 -13.17
C LEU A 117 6.44 13.52 -14.56
N SER A 118 6.59 12.66 -15.57
CA SER A 118 6.08 12.93 -16.90
C SER A 118 4.55 12.83 -16.91
N LEU A 119 3.90 13.54 -17.83
CA LEU A 119 2.44 13.44 -18.01
C LEU A 119 1.98 12.01 -18.30
N GLU A 120 2.81 11.22 -19.00
CA GLU A 120 2.52 9.80 -19.25
C GLU A 120 2.53 8.99 -17.94
N SER A 121 3.49 9.23 -17.06
CA SER A 121 3.56 8.59 -15.75
C SER A 121 2.44 9.03 -14.83
N GLU A 122 2.06 10.32 -14.85
CA GLU A 122 0.92 10.83 -14.07
C GLU A 122 -0.39 10.15 -14.49
N ASN A 123 -0.69 10.13 -15.78
CA ASN A 123 -1.90 9.49 -16.30
C ASN A 123 -1.91 7.98 -16.00
N LEU A 124 -0.76 7.31 -16.13
CA LEU A 124 -0.68 5.89 -15.79
C LEU A 124 -0.94 5.65 -14.30
N LEU A 125 -0.41 6.48 -13.41
CA LEU A 125 -0.67 6.36 -11.97
C LEU A 125 -2.15 6.57 -11.65
N GLU A 126 -2.80 7.55 -12.29
CA GLU A 126 -4.25 7.78 -12.15
C GLU A 126 -5.06 6.56 -12.61
N ASP A 127 -4.74 5.99 -13.77
CA ASP A 127 -5.39 4.77 -14.27
C ASP A 127 -5.20 3.56 -13.32
N LEU A 128 -4.05 3.48 -12.63
CA LEU A 128 -3.76 2.42 -11.65
C LEU A 128 -4.53 2.63 -10.35
N ASP A 129 -4.65 3.87 -9.90
CA ASP A 129 -5.44 4.25 -8.73
C ASP A 129 -6.92 3.87 -8.93
N GLU A 130 -7.49 4.26 -10.08
CA GLU A 130 -8.88 3.91 -10.44
C GLU A 130 -9.09 2.40 -10.44
N GLN A 131 -8.19 1.63 -11.05
CA GLN A 131 -8.27 0.17 -11.05
C GLN A 131 -8.16 -0.46 -9.66
N TYR A 132 -7.42 0.16 -8.76
CA TYR A 132 -7.29 -0.32 -7.39
C TYR A 132 -8.56 -0.04 -6.59
N TRP A 133 -9.16 1.14 -6.77
CA TRP A 133 -10.38 1.54 -6.04
C TRP A 133 -11.60 0.67 -6.36
N GLU A 134 -11.62 0.01 -7.52
CA GLU A 134 -12.60 -1.02 -7.87
C GLU A 134 -12.49 -2.32 -7.02
N ASP A 135 -11.53 -2.39 -6.09
CA ASP A 135 -11.25 -3.51 -5.20
C ASP A 135 -11.20 -4.87 -5.94
N PRO A 136 -10.26 -5.02 -6.89
CA PRO A 136 -10.28 -6.10 -7.88
C PRO A 136 -10.10 -7.50 -7.29
N ASP A 137 -9.68 -7.61 -6.02
CA ASP A 137 -9.44 -8.86 -5.30
C ASP A 137 -10.38 -9.08 -4.10
N ASN A 138 -11.26 -8.12 -3.77
CA ASN A 138 -12.01 -8.06 -2.51
C ASN A 138 -11.06 -8.15 -1.30
N LEU A 139 -10.17 -7.16 -1.16
CA LEU A 139 -8.99 -7.24 -0.32
C LEU A 139 -9.32 -7.61 1.13
N CYS A 140 -10.35 -6.97 1.71
CA CYS A 140 -10.76 -7.23 3.09
C CYS A 140 -11.29 -8.66 3.27
N GLN A 141 -12.00 -9.20 2.28
CA GLN A 141 -12.44 -10.60 2.30
C GLN A 141 -11.23 -11.55 2.24
N LYS A 142 -10.24 -11.26 1.39
CA LYS A 142 -8.98 -12.04 1.33
C LYS A 142 -8.20 -11.99 2.64
N GLY A 143 -8.15 -10.82 3.26
CA GLY A 143 -7.58 -10.61 4.57
C GLY A 143 -8.23 -11.49 5.63
N TRP A 144 -9.56 -11.47 5.70
CA TRP A 144 -10.30 -12.34 6.60
C TRP A 144 -9.96 -13.83 6.38
N GLN A 145 -9.99 -14.28 5.13
CA GLN A 145 -9.66 -15.67 4.76
C GLN A 145 -8.20 -16.07 5.07
N HIS A 146 -7.28 -15.11 5.12
CA HIS A 146 -5.87 -15.40 5.37
C HIS A 146 -5.53 -15.41 6.87
N TYR A 147 -6.08 -14.46 7.62
CA TYR A 147 -5.67 -14.22 9.02
C TYR A 147 -6.67 -14.74 10.06
N LEU A 148 -7.93 -14.97 9.68
CA LEU A 148 -9.03 -15.20 10.63
C LEU A 148 -9.89 -16.45 10.35
N SER A 149 -9.68 -17.15 9.23
CA SER A 149 -10.45 -18.36 8.88
C SER A 149 -9.75 -19.67 9.23
#